data_AF-A0A8T5PRQ7-F1
#
_entry.id   AF-A0A8T5PRQ7-F1
#
_cell.length_a   1.000
_cell.length_b   1.000
_cell.length_c   1.000
_cell.angle_alpha   90.00
_cell.angle_beta   90.00
_cell.angle_gamma   90.00
#
_symmetry.space_group_name_H-M   'P 1'
#
loop_
_entity.id
_entity.type
_entity.pdbx_description
1 polymer ?
#
loop_
_entity_poly.entity_id
_entity_poly.type
_entity_poly.pdbx_seq_one_letter_code
_entity_poly.pdbx_strand_id
1 'polypeptide(L)' 'MKVKVSISIEEGTLQEIDKKLTGGLYRNKSHFIEYAVKRLLDDTD' A
#
# COMPACT_ATOMS: atom_id res chain seq x y z
N MET A 1 10.36 10.18 9.86
CA MET A 1 9.13 10.99 9.78
C MET A 1 8.29 10.51 8.61
N LYS A 2 6.96 10.51 8.72
CA LYS A 2 6.05 10.19 7.61
C LYS A 2 5.30 11.43 7.17
N VAL A 3 5.13 11.62 5.86
CA VAL A 3 4.36 12.72 5.26
C VAL A 3 3.01 12.16 4.80
N LYS A 4 1.92 12.87 5.10
CA LYS A 4 0.59 12.47 4.63
C LYS A 4 0.45 12.82 3.15
N VAL A 5 0.01 11.84 2.36
CA VAL A 5 -0.31 12.02 0.94
C VAL A 5 -1.78 11.71 0.71
N SER A 6 -2.40 12.45 -0.21
CA SER A 6 -3.76 12.20 -0.70
C SER A 6 -3.66 11.75 -2.15
N ILE A 7 -4.25 10.60 -2.47
CA ILE A 7 -4.22 10.02 -3.81
C ILE A 7 -5.60 9.49 -4.19
N SER A 8 -5.87 9.44 -5.48
CA SER A 8 -7.02 8.74 -6.05
C SER A 8 -6.57 7.38 -6.57
N ILE A 9 -7.29 6.32 -6.20
CA ILE A 9 -7.05 4.94 -6.63
C ILE A 9 -8.39 4.33 -7.04
N GLU A 10 -8.36 3.42 -8.00
CA GLU A 10 -9.54 2.67 -8.42
C GLU A 10 -10.14 1.85 -7.26
N GLU A 11 -11.47 1.86 -7.13
CA GLU A 11 -12.16 1.17 -6.04
C GLU A 11 -11.84 -0.32 -5.97
N GLY A 12 -11.76 -1.01 -7.11
CA GLY A 12 -11.41 -2.43 -7.17
C GLY A 12 -10.02 -2.71 -6.58
N THR A 13 -9.06 -1.83 -6.86
CA THR A 13 -7.71 -1.91 -6.26
C THR A 13 -7.77 -1.71 -4.75
N LEU A 14 -8.58 -0.77 -4.25
CA LEU A 14 -8.74 -0.54 -2.82
C LEU A 14 -9.34 -1.76 -2.10
N GLN A 15 -10.30 -2.44 -2.73
CA GLN A 15 -10.89 -3.68 -2.21
C GLN A 15 -9.88 -4.83 -2.14
N GLU A 16 -9.05 -4.98 -3.17
CA GLU A 16 -7.96 -5.97 -3.19
C GLU A 16 -6.96 -5.73 -2.04
N ILE A 17 -6.62 -4.47 -1.79
CA ILE A 17 -5.76 -4.08 -0.66
C ILE A 17 -6.41 -4.51 0.66
N ASP A 18 -7.70 -4.24 0.85
CA ASP A 18 -8.42 -4.55 2.10
C ASP A 18 -8.41 -6.06 2.40
N LYS A 19 -8.63 -6.91 1.39
CA LYS A 19 -8.50 -8.37 1.51
C LYS A 19 -7.11 -8.81 1.98
N LYS A 20 -6.05 -8.13 1.53
CA LYS A 20 -4.67 -8.43 1.93
C LYS A 20 -4.37 -7.99 3.37
N LEU A 21 -5.10 -7.03 3.92
CA LEU A 21 -4.96 -6.62 5.32
C LEU A 21 -5.52 -7.69 6.27
N THR A 22 -6.60 -8.36 5.89
CA THR A 22 -7.25 -9.40 6.72
C THR A 22 -6.32 -10.60 6.99
N GLY A 23 -5.32 -10.83 6.12
CA GLY A 23 -4.32 -11.88 6.28
C GLY A 23 -3.23 -11.58 7.32
N GLY A 24 -3.28 -10.44 8.02
CA GLY A 24 -2.33 -10.09 9.10
C GLY A 24 -0.93 -9.68 8.63
N LEU A 25 -0.64 -9.74 7.34
CA LEU A 25 0.66 -9.37 6.76
C LEU A 25 0.92 -7.85 6.83
N TYR A 26 -0.15 -7.04 6.84
CA TYR A 26 -0.06 -5.59 6.84
C TYR A 26 -0.94 -4.97 7.91
N ARG A 27 -0.42 -3.94 8.58
CA ARG A 27 -1.10 -3.26 9.70
C ARG A 27 -2.26 -2.38 9.26
N ASN A 28 -2.15 -1.76 8.08
CA ASN A 28 -3.16 -0.87 7.50
C ASN A 28 -2.83 -0.60 6.02
N LYS A 29 -3.72 0.13 5.34
CA LYS A 29 -3.58 0.54 3.93
C LYS A 29 -2.28 1.31 3.67
N SER A 30 -1.92 2.24 4.54
CA SER A 30 -0.68 3.02 4.39
C SER A 30 0.57 2.15 4.46
N HIS A 31 0.58 1.12 5.32
CA HIS A 31 1.68 0.16 5.41
C HIS A 31 1.79 -0.69 4.14
N PHE A 32 0.67 -1.15 3.60
CA PHE A 32 0.64 -1.87 2.32
C PHE A 32 1.20 -1.02 1.18
N ILE A 33 0.69 0.22 1.04
CA ILE A 33 1.11 1.13 -0.04
C ILE A 33 2.59 1.47 0.10
N GLU A 34 3.06 1.79 1.31
CA GLU A 34 4.48 2.09 1.55
C GLU A 34 5.40 0.91 1.24
N TYR A 35 4.99 -0.32 1.57
CA TYR A 35 5.74 -1.53 1.21
C TYR A 35 5.83 -1.72 -0.30
N ALA A 36 4.69 -1.62 -1.00
CA ALA A 36 4.63 -1.77 -2.45
C ALA A 36 5.48 -0.71 -3.18
N VAL A 37 5.39 0.55 -2.75
CA VAL A 37 6.18 1.66 -3.32
C VAL A 37 7.67 1.44 -3.10
N LYS A 38 8.09 1.06 -1.88
CA LYS A 38 9.51 0.77 -1.59
C LYS A 38 10.04 -0.36 -2.46
N ARG A 39 9.28 -1.44 -2.60
CA ARG A 39 9.66 -2.57 -3.43
C ARG A 39 9.84 -2.16 -4.89
N LEU A 40 8.92 -1.35 -5.43
CA LEU A 40 9.03 -0.85 -6.80
C LEU A 40 10.28 0.04 -6.99
N LEU A 41 10.58 0.92 -6.03
CA LEU A 41 11.75 1.79 -6.09
C LEU A 41 13.07 1.02 -5.96
N ASP A 42 13.10 -0.04 -5.16
CA ASP A 42 14.27 -0.92 -4.99
C ASP A 42 14.53 -1.80 -6.23
N ASP A 43 13.47 -2.20 -6.94
CA ASP A 43 13.56 -2.99 -8.18
C ASP A 43 13.98 -2.15 -9.42
N THR A 44 14.06 -0.82 -9.29
CA THR A 44 14.37 0.11 -10.40
C THR A 44 15.85 0.57 -10.38
N ASP A 45 16.71 -0.06 -9.57
CA ASP A 45 18.18 0.13 -9.55
C ASP A 45 18.89 -1.12 -10.08
#